data_AF-A0A6V7M963-F1
#
_entry.id   AF-A0A6V7M963-F1
#
_cell.length_a   1.000
_cell.length_b   1.000
_cell.length_c   1.000
_cell.angle_alpha   90.00
_cell.angle_beta   90.00
_cell.angle_gamma   90.00
#
_symmetry.space_group_name_H-M   'P 1'
#
loop_
_entity.id
_entity.type
_entity.pdbx_description
1 polymer ?
#
loop_
_entity_poly.entity_id
_entity_poly.type
_entity_poly.pdbx_seq_one_letter_code
_entity_poly.pdbx_strand_id
1 'polypeptide(L)' 'VRCMKLVQHPNVVRLYEVIDTQTKLYLILELGDGGDLYDYIMRHDSGLTEE' A
#
# COMPACT_ATOMS: atom_id res chain seq x y z
N VAL A 1 -8.62 -5.33 9.60
CA VAL A 1 -8.62 -3.90 10.02
C VAL A 1 -7.89 -3.63 11.33
N ARG A 2 -8.13 -4.38 12.43
CA ARG A 2 -7.54 -4.07 13.76
C ARG A 2 -6.02 -3.93 13.78
N CYS A 3 -5.29 -4.77 13.05
CA CYS A 3 -3.82 -4.70 13.01
C CYS A 3 -3.32 -3.44 12.28
N MET A 4 -3.95 -3.06 11.18
CA MET A 4 -3.53 -1.89 10.39
C MET A 4 -3.73 -0.55 11.13
N LYS A 5 -4.69 -0.47 12.05
CA LYS A 5 -4.86 0.72 12.91
C LYS A 5 -3.72 0.91 13.92
N LEU A 6 -2.99 -0.15 14.25
CA LEU A 6 -1.91 -0.14 15.24
C LEU A 6 -0.54 0.07 14.61
N VAL A 7 -0.42 -0.11 13.29
CA VAL A 7 0.84 0.03 12.57
C VAL A 7 0.98 1.45 12.08
N GLN A 8 1.88 2.20 12.74
CA GLN A 8 2.36 3.50 12.26
C GLN A 8 3.86 3.36 12.02
N HIS A 9 4.25 3.06 10.79
CA HIS A 9 5.64 2.84 10.41
C HIS A 9 5.93 3.52 9.06
N PRO A 10 7.09 4.16 8.87
CA PRO A 10 7.42 4.87 7.63
C PRO A 10 7.35 4.01 6.37
N ASN A 11 7.59 2.70 6.49
CA ASN A 11 7.59 1.75 5.36
C ASN A 11 6.28 0.94 5.25
N VAL A 12 5.21 1.32 5.97
CA VAL A 12 3.90 0.64 5.88
C VAL A 12 2.83 1.68 5.57
N VAL A 13 2.07 1.42 4.50
CA VAL A 13 1.01 2.32 4.06
C VAL A 13 0.00 2.55 5.18
N ARG A 14 -0.31 3.82 5.45
CA ARG A 14 -1.21 4.18 6.54
C ARG A 14 -2.67 3.97 6.14
N LEU A 15 -3.45 3.42 7.07
CA LEU A 15 -4.91 3.35 6.96
C LEU A 15 -5.52 4.55 7.66
N TYR A 16 -6.19 5.42 6.91
CA TYR A 16 -6.88 6.60 7.46
C TYR A 16 -8.29 6.26 7.96
N GLU A 17 -9.07 5.58 7.12
CA GLU A 17 -10.47 5.33 7.41
C GLU A 17 -10.94 4.00 6.80
N VAL A 18 -12.00 3.43 7.40
CA VAL A 18 -12.71 2.28 6.86
C VAL A 18 -14.17 2.61 6.81
N ILE A 19 -14.76 2.47 5.63
CA ILE A 19 -16.21 2.60 5.43
C ILE A 19 -16.73 1.20 5.19
N ASP A 20 -17.54 0.73 6.13
CA ASP A 20 -18.20 -0.55 6.05
C ASP A 20 -19.65 -0.36 5.59
N THR A 21 -19.99 -0.99 4.48
CA THR A 21 -21.35 -1.01 3.93
C THR A 21 -21.81 -2.47 3.88
N GLN A 22 -23.12 -2.67 3.80
CA GLN A 22 -23.70 -4.02 3.87
C GLN A 22 -23.19 -5.00 2.79
N THR A 23 -22.61 -4.49 1.69
CA THR A 23 -22.11 -5.30 0.58
C THR A 23 -20.63 -5.10 0.24
N LYS A 24 -20.00 -4.07 0.79
CA LYS A 24 -18.64 -3.66 0.42
C LYS A 24 -17.89 -3.04 1.59
N LEU A 25 -16.58 -3.31 1.63
CA LEU A 25 -15.64 -2.70 2.54
C LEU A 25 -14.73 -1.75 1.75
N TYR A 26 -14.69 -0.49 2.14
CA TYR A 26 -13.77 0.50 1.56
C TYR A 26 -12.67 0.83 2.56
N LEU A 27 -11.43 0.83 2.08
CA LEU A 27 -10.23 1.15 2.84
C LEU A 27 -9.63 2.42 2.27
N ILE A 28 -9.55 3.47 3.08
CA ILE A 28 -8.96 4.74 2.68
C ILE A 28 -7.50 4.70 3.14
N LEU A 29 -6.59 4.58 2.18
CA LEU A 29 -5.15 4.39 2.40
C LEU A 29 -4.37 5.62 1.94
N GLU A 30 -3.12 5.73 2.40
CA GLU A 30 -2.14 6.68 1.87
C GLU A 30 -1.91 6.47 0.36
N LEU A 31 -1.81 7.57 -0.38
CA LEU A 31 -1.57 7.56 -1.83
C LEU A 31 -0.07 7.33 -2.10
N GLY A 32 0.24 6.25 -2.80
CA GLY A 32 1.59 6.01 -3.32
C GLY A 32 1.76 6.60 -4.71
N ASP A 33 2.44 7.74 -4.83
CA ASP A 33 2.70 8.40 -6.13
C ASP A 33 3.58 7.57 -7.08
N GLY A 34 4.31 6.57 -6.55
CA GLY A 34 5.21 5.68 -7.30
C GLY A 34 4.51 4.60 -8.13
N GLY A 35 3.19 4.45 -8.03
CA GLY A 35 2.44 3.40 -8.72
C GLY A 35 2.60 2.02 -8.07
N ASP A 36 2.35 0.96 -8.85
CA ASP A 36 2.47 -0.42 -8.37
C ASP A 36 3.96 -0.84 -8.32
N LEU A 37 4.34 -1.48 -7.22
CA LEU A 37 5.67 -2.05 -7.02
C LEU A 37 5.98 -3.12 -8.08
N TYR A 38 4.98 -3.90 -8.49
CA TYR A 38 5.18 -4.92 -9.53
C TYR A 38 5.61 -4.29 -10.85
N ASP A 39 4.91 -3.23 -11.27
CA ASP A 39 5.25 -2.48 -12.48
C ASP A 39 6.62 -1.81 -12.35
N TYR A 40 6.96 -1.29 -11.16
CA TYR A 40 8.27 -0.70 -10.91
C TYR A 40 9.42 -1.71 -11.09
N ILE A 41 9.24 -2.95 -10.60
CA ILE A 41 10.22 -4.02 -10.75
C ILE A 41 10.31 -4.47 -12.22
N MET A 42 9.17 -4.66 -12.89
CA MET A 42 9.14 -5.10 -14.29
C MET A 42 9.76 -4.09 -15.26
N ARG A 43 9.70 -2.79 -14.95
CA ARG A 43 10.40 -1.76 -15.75
C ARG A 43 11.92 -1.88 -15.70
N HIS A 44 12.47 -2.56 -14.71
CA HIS A 44 13.89 -2.86 -14.59
C HIS A 44 14.14 -4.29 -15.11
N ASP A 45 14.14 -4.43 -16.44
CA ASP A 45 14.26 -5.71 -17.17
C ASP A 45 15.59 -6.46 -16.88
N SER A 46 16.61 -5.73 -16.38
CA SER A 46 17.90 -6.28 -15.95
C SER A 46 18.01 -6.54 -14.44
N GLY A 47 16.91 -6.44 -13.70
CA GLY A 47 16.89 -6.47 -12.25
C GLY A 47 17.31 -5.14 -11.62
N LEU A 48 16.90 -4.93 -10.37
CA LEU A 48 17.44 -3.86 -9.53
C LEU A 48 18.82 -4.31 -9.06
N THR A 49 19.82 -3.45 -9.20
CA THR A 49 21.15 -3.70 -8.63
C THR A 49 21.02 -3.76 -7.11
N GLU A 50 21.41 -4.89 -6.52
CA GLU A 50 21.62 -4.98 -5.07
C GLU A 50 22.84 -4.12 -4.72
N GLU A 51 22.62 -2.99 -4.06
CA GLU A 51 23.67 -2.28 -3.31
C GLU A 51 23.79 -2.84 -1.89
#